data_AF-A0A7S0M1I2-F1
#
_entry.id   AF-A0A7S0M1I2-F1
#
_cell.length_a   1.000
_cell.length_b   1.000
_cell.length_c   1.000
_cell.angle_alpha   90.00
_cell.angle_beta   90.00
_cell.angle_gamma   90.00
#
_symmetry.space_group_name_H-M   'P 1'
#
loop_
_entity.id
_entity.type
_entity.pdbx_description
1 polymer ?
#
loop_
_entity_poly.entity_id
_entity_poly.type
_entity_poly.pdbx_seq_one_letter_code
_entity_poly.pdbx_strand_id
1 'polypeptide(L)'
;GVSHDEGQSLWNKGGWSFEERDYTKFCTSRMEVLLSEIKSPIRLFNVSGIKGHALVTYRQGKKCAGVNWDELSLCWSMGDEAGPSGASGTVGIKEFFSDFPEDLEMKVNVIRRGEGRFGPDNALMNGVLNLKKELIVILGRLAE
;
A
#
# COMPACT_ATOMS: atom_id res chain seq x y z
N GLY A 1 29.90 -1.38 47.94
CA GLY A 1 29.54 -0.90 46.60
C GLY A 1 28.17 -1.45 46.29
N VAL A 2 27.18 -0.58 46.06
CA VAL A 2 25.81 -1.00 45.76
C VAL A 2 25.80 -1.54 44.33
N SER A 3 25.43 -2.80 44.17
CA SER A 3 25.29 -3.46 42.87
C SER A 3 24.09 -2.88 42.13
N HIS A 4 24.37 -2.16 41.05
CA HIS A 4 23.39 -1.70 40.06
C HIS A 4 23.01 -2.88 39.17
N ASP A 5 22.15 -3.78 39.63
CA ASP A 5 21.67 -4.89 38.77
C ASP A 5 20.24 -5.36 39.11
N GLU A 6 19.43 -4.47 39.69
CA GLU A 6 18.02 -4.75 39.97
C GLU A 6 17.16 -4.10 38.88
N GLY A 7 16.95 -4.84 37.79
CA GLY A 7 15.99 -4.45 36.75
C GLY A 7 16.17 -5.12 35.38
N GLN A 8 17.31 -5.76 35.13
CA GLN A 8 17.52 -6.45 33.85
C GLN A 8 16.98 -7.89 33.94
N SER A 9 15.88 -8.16 33.21
CA SER A 9 15.44 -9.52 32.90
C SER A 9 16.64 -10.34 32.41
N LEU A 10 16.78 -11.58 32.88
CA LEU A 10 17.82 -12.53 32.44
C LEU A 10 17.87 -12.71 30.91
N TRP A 11 16.78 -12.37 30.21
CA TRP A 11 16.63 -12.38 28.75
C TRP A 11 17.15 -11.11 28.06
N ASN A 12 17.45 -10.05 28.81
CA ASN A 12 17.95 -8.74 28.34
C ASN A 12 19.37 -8.45 28.85
N LYS A 13 20.18 -9.47 29.14
CA LYS A 13 21.61 -9.32 29.45
C LYS A 13 22.36 -8.82 28.20
N GLY A 14 22.41 -7.51 28.03
CA GLY A 14 23.12 -6.86 26.91
C GLY A 14 22.61 -5.49 26.48
N GLY A 15 21.64 -4.89 27.18
CA GLY A 15 21.12 -3.57 26.78
C GLY A 15 20.37 -3.59 25.44
N TRP A 16 19.64 -4.68 25.18
CA TRP A 16 18.82 -4.83 23.98
C TRP A 16 17.59 -3.93 24.08
N SER A 17 17.65 -2.74 23.49
CA SER A 17 16.48 -1.91 23.25
C SER A 17 15.71 -2.50 22.05
N PHE A 18 14.50 -2.99 22.31
CA PHE A 18 13.47 -3.17 21.28
C PHE A 18 12.50 -2.01 21.43
N GLU A 19 12.39 -1.18 20.41
CA GLU A 19 11.42 -0.11 20.34
C GLU A 19 10.59 -0.29 19.08
N GLU A 20 9.28 -0.21 19.21
CA GLU A 20 8.34 -0.24 18.09
C GLU A 20 7.51 1.04 18.09
N ARG A 21 7.34 1.62 16.91
CA ARG A 21 6.53 2.81 16.70
C ARG A 21 5.52 2.55 15.58
N ASP A 22 4.26 2.82 15.87
CA ASP A 22 3.17 2.77 14.91
C ASP A 22 3.13 4.05 14.06
N TYR A 23 3.23 3.87 12.74
CA TYR A 23 3.16 4.91 11.72
C TYR A 23 1.96 4.72 10.78
N THR A 24 1.01 3.84 11.11
CA THR A 24 -0.15 3.50 10.27
C THR A 24 -0.89 4.75 9.79
N LYS A 25 -1.22 5.68 10.68
CA LYS A 25 -1.90 6.93 10.32
C LYS A 25 -1.10 7.78 9.34
N PHE A 26 0.21 7.88 9.55
CA PHE A 26 1.11 8.63 8.66
C PHE A 26 1.16 7.99 7.27
N CYS A 27 1.35 6.67 7.19
CA CYS A 27 1.40 5.95 5.92
C CYS A 27 0.07 6.04 5.16
N THR A 28 -1.08 5.97 5.84
CA THR A 28 -2.39 6.16 5.21
C THR A 28 -2.51 7.54 4.57
N SER A 29 -2.17 8.62 5.29
CA SER A 29 -2.19 9.98 4.73
C SER A 29 -1.17 10.17 3.60
N ARG A 30 0.01 9.55 3.71
CA ARG A 30 1.05 9.62 2.68
C ARG A 30 0.63 8.87 1.41
N MET A 31 -0.08 7.76 1.55
CA MET A 31 -0.56 6.94 0.44
C MET A 31 -1.45 7.73 -0.50
N GLU A 32 -2.39 8.54 0.01
CA GLU A 32 -3.26 9.39 -0.83
C GLU A 32 -2.46 10.33 -1.73
N VAL A 33 -1.37 10.90 -1.21
CA VAL A 33 -0.45 11.76 -1.99
C VAL A 33 0.26 10.93 -3.06
N LEU A 34 0.82 9.78 -2.69
CA LEU A 34 1.58 8.94 -3.62
C LEU A 34 0.72 8.32 -4.72
N LEU A 35 -0.54 7.98 -4.44
CA LEU A 35 -1.46 7.47 -5.46
C LEU A 35 -1.69 8.48 -6.59
N SER A 36 -1.57 9.78 -6.31
CA SER A 36 -1.66 10.83 -7.34
C SER A 36 -0.45 10.87 -8.29
N GLU A 37 0.67 10.25 -7.91
CA GLU A 37 1.90 10.20 -8.71
C GLU A 37 1.90 9.05 -9.75
N ILE A 38 0.93 8.13 -9.68
CA ILE A 38 0.84 6.96 -10.57
C ILE A 38 0.69 7.39 -12.02
N LYS A 39 1.60 6.88 -12.87
CA LYS A 39 1.59 7.15 -14.32
C LYS A 39 0.90 6.02 -15.07
N SER A 40 -0.42 5.91 -14.90
CA SER A 40 -1.26 4.91 -15.56
C SER A 40 -2.43 5.57 -16.31
N PRO A 41 -2.92 4.96 -17.42
CA PRO A 41 -4.21 5.33 -18.00
C PRO A 41 -5.37 5.19 -16.99
N ILE A 42 -5.21 4.32 -16.00
CA ILE A 42 -6.12 4.20 -14.87
C ILE A 42 -5.68 5.17 -13.78
N ARG A 43 -6.56 6.08 -13.41
CA ARG A 43 -6.37 6.99 -12.28
C ARG A 43 -6.96 6.36 -11.04
N LEU A 44 -6.17 6.29 -9.97
CA LEU A 44 -6.67 5.95 -8.64
C LEU A 44 -7.10 7.23 -7.94
N PHE A 45 -8.26 7.17 -7.31
CA PHE A 45 -8.76 8.25 -6.47
C PHE A 45 -9.49 7.62 -5.31
N ASN A 46 -9.39 8.24 -4.13
CA ASN A 46 -10.06 7.81 -2.90
C ASN A 46 -9.62 6.43 -2.37
N VAL A 47 -9.11 6.43 -1.14
CA VAL A 47 -8.87 5.21 -0.36
C VAL A 47 -10.16 4.87 0.37
N SER A 48 -10.94 3.93 -0.16
CA SER A 48 -12.25 3.57 0.38
C SER A 48 -12.16 2.66 1.61
N GLY A 49 -11.03 2.01 1.83
CA GLY A 49 -10.76 1.27 3.06
C GLY A 49 -9.31 0.80 3.14
N ILE A 50 -8.76 0.82 4.36
CA ILE A 50 -7.42 0.31 4.67
C ILE A 50 -7.50 -0.50 5.98
N LYS A 51 -6.93 -1.69 5.97
CA LYS A 51 -6.68 -2.52 7.16
C LYS A 51 -5.26 -3.05 7.09
N GLY A 52 -4.58 -3.01 8.23
CA GLY A 52 -3.19 -3.41 8.37
C GLY A 52 -2.43 -2.41 9.22
N HIS A 53 -1.12 -2.44 9.13
CA HIS A 53 -0.22 -1.68 9.99
C HIS A 53 1.04 -1.22 9.26
N ALA A 54 1.55 -0.06 9.67
CA ALA A 54 2.88 0.39 9.31
C ALA A 54 3.68 0.61 10.59
N LEU A 55 4.84 -0.04 10.69
CA LEU A 55 5.64 -0.08 11.90
C LEU A 55 7.09 0.25 11.58
N VAL A 56 7.73 0.97 12.49
CA VAL A 56 9.18 1.08 12.55
C VAL A 56 9.67 0.41 13.82
N THR A 57 10.54 -0.57 13.66
CA THR A 57 11.19 -1.26 14.77
C THR A 57 12.67 -0.87 14.83
N TYR A 58 13.18 -0.70 16.06
CA TYR A 58 14.59 -0.52 16.33
C TYR A 58 15.06 -1.75 17.09
N ARG A 59 15.92 -2.55 16.46
CA ARG A 59 16.46 -3.79 17.05
C ARG A 59 17.96 -3.82 16.87
N GLN A 60 18.69 -3.93 17.97
CA GLN A 60 20.17 -4.02 17.97
C GLN A 60 20.83 -2.87 17.18
N GLY A 61 20.32 -1.65 17.33
CA GLY A 61 20.82 -0.47 16.63
C GLY A 61 20.44 -0.38 15.13
N LYS A 62 19.67 -1.34 14.60
CA LYS A 62 19.15 -1.30 13.24
C LYS A 62 17.70 -0.82 13.24
N LYS A 63 17.39 0.13 12.37
CA LYS A 63 16.03 0.56 12.05
C LYS A 63 15.49 -0.32 10.94
N CYS A 64 14.32 -0.94 11.16
CA CYS A 64 13.57 -1.67 10.15
C CYS A 64 12.19 -1.03 10.03
N ALA A 65 11.78 -0.65 8.82
CA ALA A 65 10.44 -0.16 8.53
C ALA A 65 9.69 -1.22 7.73
N GLY A 66 8.41 -1.42 8.04
CA GLY A 66 7.56 -2.37 7.34
C GLY A 66 6.15 -1.82 7.21
N VAL A 67 5.54 -2.05 6.05
CA VAL A 67 4.17 -1.65 5.76
C VAL A 67 3.43 -2.87 5.24
N ASN A 68 2.42 -3.28 6.00
CA ASN A 68 1.64 -4.47 5.72
C ASN A 68 0.16 -4.10 5.67
N TRP A 69 -0.48 -4.28 4.52
CA TRP A 69 -1.90 -4.04 4.33
C TRP A 69 -2.63 -5.36 4.10
N ASP A 70 -3.39 -5.81 5.09
CA ASP A 70 -4.24 -6.99 4.99
C ASP A 70 -5.31 -6.78 3.92
N GLU A 71 -5.92 -5.59 3.91
CA GLU A 71 -6.92 -5.17 2.94
C GLU A 71 -6.73 -3.70 2.57
N LEU A 72 -6.67 -3.40 1.26
CA LEU A 72 -6.68 -2.05 0.73
C LEU A 72 -7.68 -1.94 -0.41
N SER A 73 -8.63 -1.02 -0.30
CA SER A 73 -9.66 -0.75 -1.30
C SER A 73 -9.52 0.67 -1.84
N LEU A 74 -9.47 0.79 -3.17
CA LEU A 74 -9.25 2.04 -3.89
C LEU A 74 -10.33 2.19 -4.97
N CYS A 75 -10.75 3.41 -5.27
CA CYS A 75 -11.57 3.66 -6.46
C CYS A 75 -10.68 4.00 -7.67
N TRP A 76 -11.17 3.68 -8.86
CA TRP A 76 -10.43 3.94 -10.09
C TRP A 76 -11.33 4.44 -11.22
N SER A 77 -10.76 5.23 -12.12
CA SER A 77 -11.39 5.64 -13.38
C SER A 77 -10.38 5.61 -14.54
N MET A 78 -10.92 5.44 -15.75
CA MET A 78 -10.18 5.46 -17.01
C MET A 78 -11.02 6.16 -18.07
N GLY A 79 -10.39 7.03 -18.86
CA GLY A 79 -11.09 7.85 -19.84
C GLY A 79 -11.89 9.00 -19.22
N ASP A 80 -12.86 9.52 -19.97
CA ASP A 80 -13.79 10.53 -19.49
C ASP A 80 -14.90 9.85 -18.68
N GLU A 81 -14.86 9.95 -17.34
CA GLU A 81 -15.78 9.28 -16.41
C GLU A 81 -17.27 9.58 -16.69
N ALA A 82 -17.57 10.78 -17.22
CA ALA A 82 -18.91 11.17 -17.62
C ALA A 82 -19.23 10.82 -19.09
N GLY A 83 -18.20 10.54 -19.88
CA GLY A 83 -18.28 10.33 -21.31
C GLY A 83 -18.61 8.88 -21.71
N PRO A 84 -18.98 8.67 -22.98
CA PRO A 84 -19.31 7.35 -23.51
C PRO A 84 -18.11 6.39 -23.50
N SER A 85 -16.88 6.90 -23.39
CA SER A 85 -15.64 6.10 -23.35
C SER A 85 -15.01 6.05 -21.96
N GLY A 86 -15.80 6.23 -20.90
CA GLY A 86 -15.36 6.18 -19.49
C GLY A 86 -15.65 4.86 -18.78
N ALA A 87 -14.71 4.38 -17.97
CA ALA A 87 -14.89 3.21 -17.12
C ALA A 87 -14.43 3.53 -15.71
N SER A 88 -15.12 2.98 -14.72
CA SER A 88 -14.76 3.16 -13.32
C SER A 88 -15.13 1.96 -12.48
N GLY A 89 -14.53 1.85 -11.31
CA GLY A 89 -14.82 0.79 -10.38
C GLY A 89 -13.92 0.82 -9.15
N THR A 90 -13.64 -0.36 -8.60
CA THR A 90 -12.80 -0.53 -7.42
C THR A 90 -11.63 -1.46 -7.70
N VAL A 91 -10.51 -1.19 -7.02
CA VAL A 91 -9.38 -2.10 -6.91
C VAL A 91 -9.30 -2.55 -5.46
N GLY A 92 -9.32 -3.85 -5.24
CA GLY A 92 -9.01 -4.47 -3.96
C GLY A 92 -7.61 -5.08 -4.00
N ILE A 93 -6.80 -4.77 -3.00
CA ILE A 93 -5.49 -5.38 -2.77
C ILE A 93 -5.61 -6.16 -1.46
N LYS A 94 -5.09 -7.38 -1.48
CA LYS A 94 -5.03 -8.25 -0.30
C LYS A 94 -3.58 -8.58 0.03
N GLU A 95 -3.31 -8.64 1.32
CA GLU A 95 -2.05 -9.18 1.87
C GLU A 95 -0.82 -8.55 1.20
N PHE A 96 -0.77 -7.22 1.14
CA PHE A 96 0.42 -6.52 0.70
C PHE A 96 1.46 -6.50 1.82
N PHE A 97 2.68 -6.90 1.51
CA PHE A 97 3.84 -6.81 2.40
C PHE A 97 4.95 -6.02 1.71
N SER A 98 5.47 -4.99 2.37
CA SER A 98 6.57 -4.18 1.82
C SER A 98 7.85 -4.96 1.54
N ASP A 99 8.05 -6.09 2.22
CA ASP A 99 9.21 -6.97 2.05
C ASP A 99 9.09 -7.87 0.82
N PHE A 100 7.86 -8.08 0.33
CA PHE A 100 7.54 -8.93 -0.83
C PHE A 100 6.52 -8.23 -1.73
N PRO A 101 6.82 -7.03 -2.25
CA PRO A 101 5.83 -6.21 -2.93
C PRO A 101 5.36 -6.84 -4.25
N GLU A 102 6.15 -7.72 -4.87
CA GLU A 102 5.80 -8.49 -6.07
C GLU A 102 4.64 -9.49 -5.86
N ASP A 103 4.44 -9.96 -4.63
CA ASP A 103 3.40 -10.94 -4.26
C ASP A 103 2.01 -10.31 -4.15
N LEU A 104 1.90 -8.99 -4.36
CA LEU A 104 0.66 -8.24 -4.33
C LEU A 104 -0.45 -8.91 -5.16
N GLU A 105 -1.51 -9.32 -4.48
CA GLU A 105 -2.73 -9.82 -5.09
C GLU A 105 -3.70 -8.66 -5.31
N MET A 106 -4.07 -8.44 -6.58
CA MET A 106 -4.94 -7.33 -6.98
C MET A 106 -6.18 -7.85 -7.71
N LYS A 107 -7.35 -7.45 -7.22
CA LYS A 107 -8.65 -7.70 -7.85
C LYS A 107 -9.25 -6.40 -8.34
N VAL A 108 -9.46 -6.29 -9.65
CA VAL A 108 -10.12 -5.14 -10.27
C VAL A 108 -11.59 -5.48 -10.51
N ASN A 109 -12.48 -4.66 -9.97
CA ASN A 109 -13.90 -4.72 -10.23
C ASN A 109 -14.33 -3.51 -11.06
N VAL A 110 -15.13 -3.75 -12.09
CA VAL A 110 -15.68 -2.69 -12.94
C VAL A 110 -17.12 -2.42 -12.49
N ILE A 111 -17.41 -1.19 -12.08
CA ILE A 111 -18.75 -0.78 -11.63
C ILE A 111 -19.51 -0.13 -12.79
N ARG A 112 -18.83 0.70 -13.58
CA ARG A 112 -19.42 1.40 -14.73
C ARG A 112 -18.57 1.22 -15.97
N ARG A 113 -19.22 0.96 -17.10
CA ARG A 113 -18.65 1.09 -18.45
C ARG A 113 -19.55 2.03 -19.24
N GLY A 114 -18.97 3.01 -19.90
CA GLY A 114 -19.67 3.87 -20.85
C GLY A 114 -20.20 3.07 -22.04
N GLU A 115 -21.23 3.60 -22.69
CA GLU A 115 -21.93 2.96 -23.83
C GLU A 115 -21.12 2.98 -25.14
N GLY A 116 -20.07 3.80 -25.19
CA GLY A 116 -19.10 3.78 -26.26
C GLY A 116 -18.39 2.43 -26.28
N ARG A 117 -18.01 1.98 -27.47
CA ARG A 117 -17.08 0.86 -27.61
C ARG A 117 -15.77 1.28 -26.94
N PHE A 118 -15.61 0.94 -25.66
CA PHE A 118 -14.27 0.82 -25.10
C PHE A 118 -13.48 0.00 -26.11
N GLY A 119 -12.34 0.53 -26.55
CA GLY A 119 -11.40 -0.26 -27.32
C GLY A 119 -11.23 -1.63 -26.64
N PRO A 120 -10.97 -2.69 -27.43
CA PRO A 120 -11.11 -4.09 -27.02
C PRO A 120 -10.52 -4.31 -25.63
N ASP A 121 -11.11 -5.19 -24.82
CA ASP A 121 -10.78 -5.44 -23.40
C ASP A 121 -9.28 -5.34 -23.06
N ASN A 122 -8.40 -5.65 -24.01
CA ASN A 122 -6.98 -5.28 -24.11
C ASN A 122 -6.58 -3.90 -23.52
N ALA A 123 -7.29 -2.81 -23.77
CA ALA A 123 -6.90 -1.49 -23.26
C ALA A 123 -7.02 -1.40 -21.73
N LEU A 124 -8.13 -1.92 -21.19
CA LEU A 124 -8.33 -2.05 -19.75
C LEU A 124 -7.33 -3.04 -19.15
N MET A 125 -7.12 -4.19 -19.79
CA MET A 125 -6.15 -5.18 -19.33
C MET A 125 -4.73 -4.61 -19.27
N ASN A 126 -4.29 -3.88 -20.30
CA ASN A 126 -3.00 -3.20 -20.31
C ASN A 126 -2.92 -2.11 -19.23
N GLY A 127 -3.99 -1.34 -19.04
CA GLY A 127 -4.11 -0.35 -17.97
C GLY A 127 -3.97 -0.98 -16.58
N VAL A 128 -4.62 -2.13 -16.35
CA VAL A 128 -4.56 -2.90 -15.11
C VAL A 128 -3.17 -3.48 -14.87
N LEU A 129 -2.51 -4.01 -15.91
CA LEU A 129 -1.15 -4.51 -15.81
C LEU A 129 -0.15 -3.39 -15.47
N ASN A 130 -0.30 -2.21 -16.09
CA ASN A 130 0.53 -1.05 -15.77
C ASN A 130 0.24 -0.57 -14.34
N LEU A 131 -1.03 -0.49 -13.95
CA LEU A 131 -1.45 -0.10 -12.61
C LEU A 131 -0.83 -1.00 -11.53
N LYS A 132 -0.81 -2.32 -11.73
CA LYS A 132 -0.17 -3.25 -10.79
C LYS A 132 1.31 -2.89 -10.58
N LYS A 133 2.05 -2.64 -11.66
CA LYS A 133 3.49 -2.31 -11.59
C LYS A 133 3.72 -1.01 -10.85
N GLU A 134 2.93 0.02 -11.15
CA GLU A 134 3.03 1.32 -10.48
C GLU A 134 2.65 1.21 -8.99
N LEU A 135 1.62 0.43 -8.64
CA LEU A 135 1.23 0.19 -7.25
C LEU A 135 2.34 -0.48 -6.43
N ILE A 136 3.03 -1.48 -6.99
CA ILE A 136 4.17 -2.13 -6.34
C ILE A 136 5.25 -1.10 -5.97
N VAL A 137 5.59 -0.22 -6.92
CA VAL A 137 6.58 0.84 -6.70
C VAL A 137 6.12 1.84 -5.65
N ILE A 138 4.88 2.32 -5.77
CA ILE A 138 4.33 3.35 -4.87
C ILE A 138 4.15 2.84 -3.45
N LEU A 139 3.64 1.62 -3.27
CA LEU A 139 3.45 1.03 -1.95
C LEU A 139 4.80 0.65 -1.31
N GLY A 140 5.78 0.22 -2.09
CA GLY A 140 7.15 -0.01 -1.61
C GLY A 140 7.78 1.26 -1.01
N ARG A 141 7.54 2.42 -1.61
CA ARG A 141 8.02 3.72 -1.10
C ARG A 141 7.44 4.12 0.26
N LEU A 142 6.37 3.48 0.73
CA LEU A 142 5.84 3.75 2.08
C LEU A 142 6.77 3.20 3.18
N ALA A 143 7.64 2.25 2.84
CA ALA A 143 8.61 1.64 3.76
C ALA A 143 10.02 2.27 3.67
N GLU A 144 10.24 3.25 2.78
CA GLU A 144 11.49 4.03 2.65
C GLU A 144 11.53 5.22 3.62
#